data_AF-A0A0K6GF33-F1
#
_entry.id   AF-A0A0K6GF33-F1
#
_cell.length_a   1.000
_cell.length_b   1.000
_cell.length_c   1.000
_cell.angle_alpha   90.00
_cell.angle_beta   90.00
_cell.angle_gamma   90.00
#
_symmetry.space_group_name_H-M   'P 1'
#
loop_
_entity.id
_entity.type
_entity.pdbx_description
1 polymer ?
#
loop_
_entity_poly.entity_id
_entity_poly.type
_entity_poly.pdbx_seq_one_letter_code
_entity_poly.pdbx_strand_id
1 'polypeptide(L)'
;MIIPNSQKSETSAQSEASFGSVDAPPSPPPYSATVAASDHYQSGTQSPPPTGFRPRTSVRPNLPPRCNYFIDRKVFSGVIGTWHVDNALEIPEHLLLPIANFDGYWNREAQRTRKTREAELRKRHERTSDSKGDLPLPSVETRPNLMLATSNGAISGDINVMSSDGLARQTTLVAQGFNGSVNLKINAPPDQHLRVFASTTNGSINIKIPSSFEGAVMMSTTWGSVGISETIKDKLATFSSASNTLRGFIGDWQAQGFGTTANSTNPIDDSNSPSQNDPFVTWTGAFIEISSMNGSVSLSYTEEGVFSAYLAQFTKAVRGFKDNWLGGAGQSGNTGSGASPTASSAGGRYSKNPA
;
A
#
# COMPACT_ATOMS: atom_id res chain seq x y z
N MET A 1 -39.90 -8.32 14.32
CA MET A 1 -40.11 -8.76 12.93
C MET A 1 -39.13 -9.90 12.68
N ILE A 2 -39.66 -11.12 12.64
CA ILE A 2 -38.89 -12.38 12.68
C ILE A 2 -38.67 -12.82 11.24
N ILE A 3 -37.42 -13.01 10.82
CA ILE A 3 -37.07 -13.58 9.51
C ILE A 3 -36.62 -15.03 9.77
N PRO A 4 -37.32 -16.04 9.25
CA PRO A 4 -36.95 -17.43 9.45
C PRO A 4 -35.80 -17.87 8.53
N ASN A 5 -35.02 -18.80 9.07
CA ASN A 5 -33.84 -19.43 8.50
C ASN A 5 -34.08 -20.06 7.12
N SER A 6 -33.18 -19.79 6.18
CA SER A 6 -33.08 -20.53 4.91
C SER A 6 -32.07 -21.66 5.07
N GLN A 7 -32.59 -22.89 5.17
CA GLN A 7 -31.79 -24.12 5.05
C GLN A 7 -31.30 -24.26 3.62
N LYS A 8 -29.98 -24.33 3.43
CA LYS A 8 -29.37 -24.68 2.14
C LYS A 8 -28.74 -26.06 2.27
N SER A 9 -29.25 -26.98 1.46
CA SER A 9 -28.88 -28.37 1.37
C SER A 9 -27.46 -28.53 0.84
N GLU A 10 -26.60 -29.20 1.61
CA GLU A 10 -25.28 -29.65 1.18
C GLU A 10 -25.43 -30.91 0.33
N THR A 11 -24.91 -30.87 -0.90
CA THR A 11 -24.76 -32.06 -1.75
C THR A 11 -23.26 -32.36 -1.83
N SER A 12 -22.82 -33.32 -1.02
CA SER A 12 -21.44 -33.81 -1.03
C SER A 12 -21.25 -34.75 -2.23
N ALA A 13 -20.42 -34.34 -3.19
CA ALA A 13 -19.91 -35.20 -4.26
C ALA A 13 -18.49 -35.64 -3.87
N GLN A 14 -18.43 -36.79 -3.21
CA GLN A 14 -17.19 -37.44 -2.80
C GLN A 14 -16.54 -38.10 -4.03
N SER A 15 -15.46 -37.51 -4.53
CA SER A 15 -14.65 -38.07 -5.62
C SER A 15 -13.40 -38.72 -5.03
N GLU A 16 -13.40 -40.05 -4.93
CA GLU A 16 -12.22 -40.84 -4.60
C GLU A 16 -11.30 -40.91 -5.83
N ALA A 17 -10.19 -40.18 -5.81
CA ALA A 17 -9.08 -40.38 -6.73
C ALA A 17 -7.97 -41.16 -6.00
N SER A 18 -7.85 -42.44 -6.33
CA SER A 18 -6.77 -43.32 -5.90
C SER A 18 -5.49 -42.93 -6.65
N PHE A 19 -4.53 -42.33 -5.94
CA PHE A 19 -3.19 -42.07 -6.45
C PHE A 19 -2.29 -43.28 -6.13
N GLY A 20 -1.86 -43.99 -7.17
CA GLY A 20 -0.87 -45.07 -7.04
C GLY A 20 0.50 -44.57 -6.57
N SER A 21 1.27 -45.47 -5.95
CA SER A 21 2.62 -45.22 -5.42
C SER A 21 3.52 -44.53 -6.46
N VAL A 22 3.96 -43.32 -6.13
CA VAL A 22 5.00 -42.60 -6.87
C VAL A 22 6.34 -43.07 -6.31
N ASP A 23 7.16 -43.67 -7.17
CA ASP A 23 8.53 -44.07 -6.85
C ASP A 23 9.33 -42.90 -6.27
N ALA A 24 10.06 -43.19 -5.20
CA ALA A 24 10.82 -42.20 -4.45
C ALA A 24 11.87 -41.52 -5.34
N PRO A 25 12.01 -40.18 -5.28
CA PRO A 25 13.00 -39.46 -6.06
C PRO A 25 14.43 -39.86 -5.64
N PRO A 26 15.38 -39.95 -6.59
CA PRO A 26 16.76 -40.34 -6.31
C PRO A 26 17.43 -39.32 -5.38
N SER A 27 18.18 -39.83 -4.41
CA SER A 27 18.90 -39.01 -3.43
C SER A 27 19.92 -38.08 -4.10
N PRO A 28 20.06 -36.83 -3.65
CA PRO A 28 21.01 -35.88 -4.23
C PRO A 28 22.47 -36.33 -3.96
N PRO A 29 23.41 -35.99 -4.87
CA PRO A 29 24.82 -36.32 -4.71
C PRO A 29 25.44 -35.61 -3.49
N PRO A 30 26.43 -36.23 -2.83
CA PRO A 30 27.10 -35.66 -1.66
C PRO A 30 27.97 -34.45 -2.05
N TYR A 31 27.73 -33.31 -1.42
CA TYR A 31 28.57 -32.11 -1.58
C TYR A 31 29.89 -32.28 -0.82
N SER A 32 31.01 -32.17 -1.53
CA SER A 32 32.34 -32.11 -0.92
C SER A 32 32.59 -30.73 -0.30
N ALA A 33 33.03 -30.71 0.95
CA ALA A 33 33.39 -29.50 1.67
C ALA A 33 34.61 -28.83 1.04
N THR A 34 34.46 -27.57 0.60
CA THR A 34 35.57 -26.75 0.15
C THR A 34 36.34 -26.24 1.37
N VAL A 35 37.57 -26.71 1.51
CA VAL A 35 38.51 -26.29 2.55
C VAL A 35 38.95 -24.85 2.25
N ALA A 36 38.61 -23.93 3.14
CA ALA A 36 39.13 -22.56 3.11
C ALA A 36 40.59 -22.57 3.58
N ALA A 37 41.51 -22.31 2.65
CA ALA A 37 42.92 -22.13 2.95
C ALA A 37 43.17 -20.75 3.56
N SER A 38 43.94 -20.77 4.63
CA SER A 38 44.37 -19.70 5.50
C SER A 38 45.58 -18.92 4.96
N ASP A 39 45.69 -17.70 5.51
CA ASP A 39 46.89 -16.94 5.85
C ASP A 39 47.84 -16.44 4.74
N HIS A 40 47.73 -15.13 4.49
CA HIS A 40 48.87 -14.32 4.07
C HIS A 40 48.92 -13.00 4.86
N TYR A 41 49.70 -12.99 5.94
CA TYR A 41 50.13 -11.78 6.62
C TYR A 41 51.27 -11.15 5.82
N GLN A 42 51.02 -10.01 5.17
CA GLN A 42 52.10 -9.10 4.78
C GLN A 42 52.05 -7.85 5.67
N SER A 43 53.03 -7.82 6.58
CA SER A 43 53.45 -6.64 7.31
C SER A 43 54.15 -5.70 6.33
N GLY A 44 53.52 -4.54 6.07
CA GLY A 44 54.06 -3.48 5.23
C GLY A 44 53.87 -2.13 5.93
N THR A 45 54.94 -1.65 6.54
CA THR A 45 55.09 -0.29 7.05
C THR A 45 54.99 0.71 5.90
N GLN A 46 53.87 1.44 5.81
CA GLN A 46 53.74 2.62 4.94
C GLN A 46 53.18 3.82 5.71
N SER A 47 53.85 4.94 5.47
CA SER A 47 53.71 6.26 6.07
C SER A 47 52.31 6.87 5.90
N PRO A 48 51.87 7.78 6.79
CA PRO A 48 50.53 8.36 6.73
C PRO A 48 50.46 9.48 5.67
N PRO A 49 49.59 9.38 4.65
CA PRO A 49 49.20 10.55 3.88
C PRO A 49 48.14 11.36 4.64
N PRO A 50 48.17 12.71 4.61
CA PRO A 50 47.11 13.53 5.16
C PRO A 50 45.95 13.57 4.16
N THR A 51 45.18 12.48 4.07
CA THR A 51 43.96 12.43 3.25
C THR A 51 42.76 12.78 4.11
N GLY A 52 42.36 14.06 4.05
CA GLY A 52 41.06 14.50 4.51
C GLY A 52 39.97 13.74 3.74
N PHE A 53 39.37 12.75 4.38
CA PHE A 53 38.19 12.06 3.89
C PHE A 53 37.03 13.06 3.86
N ARG A 54 36.90 13.78 2.75
CA ARG A 54 35.61 14.37 2.40
C ARG A 54 34.70 13.19 2.02
N PRO A 55 33.65 12.88 2.80
CA PRO A 55 32.68 11.88 2.39
C PRO A 55 32.11 12.33 1.04
N ARG A 56 32.52 11.64 -0.03
CA ARG A 56 31.91 11.81 -1.34
C ARG A 56 30.51 11.24 -1.21
N THR A 57 29.55 12.10 -0.93
CA THR A 57 28.15 11.78 -1.16
C THR A 57 28.00 11.50 -2.65
N SER A 58 27.99 10.21 -2.99
CA SER A 58 27.70 9.72 -4.33
C SER A 58 26.22 10.01 -4.62
N VAL A 59 25.91 11.26 -4.96
CA VAL A 59 24.59 11.65 -5.44
C VAL A 59 24.41 11.00 -6.80
N ARG A 60 23.57 9.96 -6.88
CA ARG A 60 23.14 9.41 -8.17
C ARG A 60 22.37 10.53 -8.89
N PRO A 61 22.85 11.07 -10.01
CA PRO A 61 22.37 12.35 -10.56
C PRO A 61 20.92 12.33 -11.08
N ASN A 62 20.24 11.18 -11.07
CA ASN A 62 18.94 10.99 -11.73
C ASN A 62 17.84 10.45 -10.80
N LEU A 63 18.07 10.37 -9.49
CA LEU A 63 17.01 9.98 -8.56
C LEU A 63 16.25 11.23 -8.07
N PRO A 64 14.91 11.16 -7.94
CA PRO A 64 14.15 12.23 -7.30
C PRO A 64 14.73 12.53 -5.91
N PRO A 65 14.69 13.79 -5.46
CA PRO A 65 15.17 14.15 -4.13
C PRO A 65 14.39 13.38 -3.06
N ARG A 66 15.10 12.97 -2.02
CA ARG A 66 14.48 12.36 -0.83
C ARG A 66 13.75 13.43 -0.03
N CYS A 67 12.63 13.06 0.59
CA CYS A 67 11.85 13.96 1.42
C CYS A 67 11.25 13.21 2.62
N ASN A 68 11.17 13.84 3.79
CA ASN A 68 10.32 13.35 4.88
C ASN A 68 8.90 13.95 4.84
N TYR A 69 8.72 15.00 4.03
CA TYR A 69 7.47 15.75 3.96
C TYR A 69 7.25 16.24 2.54
N PHE A 70 6.22 15.73 1.88
CA PHE A 70 5.83 16.14 0.54
C PHE A 70 4.31 16.13 0.37
N ILE A 71 3.79 17.20 -0.23
CA ILE A 71 2.36 17.37 -0.49
C ILE A 71 2.20 17.80 -1.95
N ASP A 72 1.49 17.00 -2.74
CA ASP A 72 1.08 17.36 -4.10
C ASP A 72 -0.44 17.28 -4.21
N ARG A 73 -1.06 18.41 -4.55
CA ARG A 73 -2.51 18.56 -4.69
C ARG A 73 -2.83 19.14 -6.05
N LYS A 74 -3.59 18.41 -6.86
CA LYS A 74 -4.00 18.83 -8.20
C LYS A 74 -5.53 18.84 -8.33
N VAL A 75 -6.08 19.73 -9.15
CA VAL A 75 -7.54 19.82 -9.31
C VAL A 75 -8.03 19.16 -10.60
N PHE A 76 -7.31 19.39 -11.71
CA PHE A 76 -7.72 18.96 -13.06
C PHE A 76 -6.66 18.10 -13.76
N SER A 77 -5.78 17.46 -13.00
CA SER A 77 -4.76 16.59 -13.56
C SER A 77 -4.41 15.44 -12.61
N GLY A 78 -3.86 14.38 -13.20
CA GLY A 78 -3.34 13.25 -12.47
C GLY A 78 -2.06 13.58 -11.71
N VAL A 79 -1.85 12.85 -10.61
CA VAL A 79 -0.61 12.86 -9.83
C VAL A 79 0.16 11.61 -10.22
N ILE A 80 1.25 11.77 -10.97
CA ILE A 80 2.07 10.66 -11.47
C ILE A 80 3.51 10.92 -11.10
N GLY A 81 4.20 9.92 -10.52
CA GLY A 81 5.61 10.08 -10.18
C GLY A 81 6.23 8.90 -9.44
N THR A 82 7.48 9.13 -9.03
CA THR A 82 8.22 8.26 -8.13
C THR A 82 8.69 9.10 -6.95
N TRP A 83 8.41 8.66 -5.73
CA TRP A 83 8.75 9.38 -4.52
C TRP A 83 9.70 8.57 -3.64
N HIS A 84 10.65 9.25 -3.01
CA HIS A 84 11.59 8.67 -2.06
C HIS A 84 11.34 9.30 -0.69
N VAL A 85 10.61 8.59 0.17
CA VAL A 85 10.26 9.05 1.50
C VAL A 85 11.34 8.60 2.49
N ASP A 86 12.07 9.54 3.08
CA ASP A 86 13.15 9.27 4.04
C ASP A 86 12.75 9.84 5.41
N ASN A 87 12.30 8.96 6.30
CA ASN A 87 11.71 9.35 7.60
C ASN A 87 12.73 9.80 8.65
N ALA A 88 14.02 9.69 8.33
CA ALA A 88 15.11 10.18 9.16
C ALA A 88 15.47 11.64 8.87
N LEU A 89 15.02 12.21 7.73
CA LEU A 89 15.28 13.62 7.42
C LEU A 89 14.48 14.53 8.35
N GLU A 90 15.14 15.49 8.98
CA GLU A 90 14.46 16.51 9.78
C GLU A 90 13.59 17.40 8.89
N ILE A 91 12.39 17.73 9.38
CA ILE A 91 11.49 18.66 8.71
C ILE A 91 11.61 20.00 9.43
N PRO A 92 12.14 21.05 8.78
CA PRO A 92 12.21 22.37 9.38
C PRO A 92 10.83 22.86 9.84
N GLU A 93 10.72 23.36 11.07
CA GLU A 93 9.43 23.74 11.67
C GLU A 93 8.66 24.77 10.85
N HIS A 94 9.36 25.68 10.17
CA HIS A 94 8.75 26.70 9.32
C HIS A 94 8.08 26.14 8.04
N LEU A 95 8.40 24.90 7.65
CA LEU A 95 7.75 24.20 6.53
C LEU A 95 6.53 23.38 6.99
N LEU A 96 6.34 23.22 8.30
CA LEU A 96 5.22 22.48 8.86
C LEU A 96 3.95 23.32 8.79
N LEU A 97 3.07 22.99 7.84
CA LEU A 97 1.75 23.62 7.75
C LEU A 97 0.93 23.36 9.03
N PRO A 98 0.04 24.26 9.47
CA PRO A 98 -0.84 24.00 10.61
C PRO A 98 -1.60 22.68 10.44
N ILE A 99 -1.81 21.89 11.51
CA ILE A 99 -2.40 20.57 11.29
C ILE A 99 -3.82 20.61 10.72
N ALA A 100 -4.55 21.69 11.00
CA ALA A 100 -5.91 21.86 10.50
C ALA A 100 -5.96 21.77 8.96
N ASN A 101 -4.84 22.02 8.26
CA ASN A 101 -4.73 21.92 6.80
C ASN A 101 -4.71 20.47 6.30
N PHE A 102 -4.54 19.51 7.20
CA PHE A 102 -4.57 18.07 6.95
C PHE A 102 -5.88 17.42 7.35
N ASP A 103 -6.87 18.22 7.73
CA ASP A 103 -8.18 17.71 8.08
C ASP A 103 -8.78 16.97 6.85
N GLY A 104 -8.91 15.65 6.96
CA GLY A 104 -9.55 14.79 5.98
C GLY A 104 -10.23 13.59 6.62
N TYR A 105 -10.67 12.65 5.79
CA TYR A 105 -11.30 11.42 6.26
C TYR A 105 -10.35 10.58 7.15
N TRP A 106 -9.07 10.51 6.78
CA TRP A 106 -8.04 9.67 7.40
C TRP A 106 -7.65 10.04 8.84
N ASN A 107 -7.93 11.28 9.28
CA ASN A 107 -7.63 11.74 10.64
C ASN A 107 -8.87 12.29 11.35
N ARG A 108 -10.06 11.79 11.01
CA ARG A 108 -11.34 12.24 11.56
C ARG A 108 -11.39 12.15 13.09
N GLU A 109 -10.79 11.13 13.68
CA GLU A 109 -10.78 10.96 15.14
C GLU A 109 -9.84 11.93 15.82
N ALA A 110 -8.63 12.09 15.29
CA ALA A 110 -7.70 13.13 15.75
C ALA A 110 -8.34 14.53 15.64
N GLN A 111 -9.07 14.81 14.56
CA GLN A 111 -9.84 16.04 14.42
C GLN A 111 -10.92 16.20 15.49
N ARG A 112 -11.73 15.16 15.74
CA ARG A 112 -12.77 15.20 16.77
C ARG A 112 -12.16 15.47 18.14
N THR A 113 -11.08 14.76 18.49
CA THR A 113 -10.34 14.97 19.74
C THR A 113 -9.80 16.39 19.85
N ARG A 114 -9.22 16.95 18.77
CA ARG A 114 -8.78 18.35 18.74
C ARG A 114 -9.94 19.31 18.97
N LYS A 115 -11.02 19.18 18.21
CA LYS A 115 -12.21 20.05 18.31
C LYS A 115 -12.85 20.00 19.69
N THR A 116 -12.98 18.80 20.27
CA THR A 116 -13.49 18.63 21.64
C THR A 116 -12.60 19.32 22.66
N ARG A 117 -11.27 19.17 22.53
CA ARG A 117 -10.32 19.82 23.43
C ARG A 117 -10.32 21.33 23.29
N GLU A 118 -10.35 21.85 22.07
CA GLU A 118 -10.45 23.29 21.82
C GLU A 118 -11.74 23.88 22.40
N ALA A 119 -12.87 23.19 22.24
CA ALA A 119 -14.14 23.58 22.84
C ALA A 119 -14.07 23.54 24.38
N GLU A 120 -13.41 22.54 24.95
CA GLU A 120 -13.21 22.45 26.40
C GLU A 120 -12.31 23.58 26.92
N LEU A 121 -11.20 23.86 26.26
CA LEU A 121 -10.30 24.96 26.61
C LEU A 121 -11.01 26.31 26.51
N ARG A 122 -11.82 26.52 25.47
CA ARG A 122 -12.64 27.72 25.34
C ARG A 122 -13.64 27.84 26.49
N LYS A 123 -14.33 26.76 26.85
CA LYS A 123 -15.27 26.71 27.97
C LYS A 123 -14.57 26.97 29.32
N ARG A 124 -13.32 26.53 29.49
CA ARG A 124 -12.49 26.83 30.68
C ARG A 124 -12.11 28.32 30.71
N HIS A 125 -11.65 28.87 29.59
CA HIS A 125 -11.30 30.30 29.50
C HIS A 125 -12.49 31.21 29.82
N GLU A 126 -13.71 30.83 29.42
CA GLU A 126 -14.94 31.58 29.77
C GLU A 126 -15.31 31.47 31.27
N ARG A 127 -14.85 30.43 31.97
CA ARG A 127 -15.20 30.14 33.37
C ARG A 127 -14.16 30.61 34.37
N THR A 128 -12.92 30.85 33.96
CA THR A 128 -11.82 31.04 34.89
C THR A 128 -10.96 32.23 34.48
N SER A 129 -11.27 33.40 35.05
CA SER A 129 -10.41 34.59 34.97
C SER A 129 -9.15 34.48 35.84
N ASP A 130 -9.11 33.55 36.82
CA ASP A 130 -8.09 33.58 37.89
C ASP A 130 -7.37 32.24 38.19
N SER A 131 -7.57 31.16 37.43
CA SER A 131 -6.86 29.89 37.72
C SER A 131 -5.57 29.77 36.91
N LYS A 132 -4.46 29.96 37.61
CA LYS A 132 -3.10 29.75 37.15
C LYS A 132 -2.80 28.25 36.95
N GLY A 133 -2.79 27.82 35.69
CA GLY A 133 -1.70 27.00 35.15
C GLY A 133 -1.78 25.47 35.27
N ASP A 134 -2.68 24.83 34.51
CA ASP A 134 -2.42 23.48 33.99
C ASP A 134 -2.09 23.58 32.49
N LEU A 135 -0.87 23.18 32.13
CA LEU A 135 -0.44 23.13 30.73
C LEU A 135 -1.07 21.91 30.05
N PRO A 136 -1.75 22.09 28.91
CA PRO A 136 -2.36 20.97 28.20
C PRO A 136 -1.30 19.98 27.74
N LEU A 137 -1.55 18.68 27.97
CA LEU A 137 -0.71 17.59 27.48
C LEU A 137 -0.50 17.73 25.96
N PRO A 138 0.74 17.57 25.46
CA PRO A 138 1.00 17.60 24.02
C PRO A 138 0.23 16.45 23.37
N SER A 139 -0.73 16.77 22.49
CA SER A 139 -1.31 15.74 21.61
C SER A 139 -0.24 15.28 20.64
N VAL A 140 -0.04 13.97 20.56
CA VAL A 140 0.71 13.35 19.47
C VAL A 140 -0.03 13.66 18.18
N GLU A 141 0.57 14.54 17.40
CA GLU A 141 -0.04 15.13 16.24
C GLU A 141 0.50 14.44 14.98
N THR A 142 -0.29 13.56 14.38
CA THR A 142 0.19 12.76 13.23
C THR A 142 0.11 13.57 11.93
N ARG A 143 1.26 13.86 11.33
CA ARG A 143 1.39 14.51 10.02
C ARG A 143 1.78 13.48 8.96
N PRO A 144 1.22 13.56 7.74
CA PRO A 144 1.63 12.66 6.68
C PRO A 144 3.04 13.00 6.19
N ASN A 145 3.86 11.98 5.95
CA ASN A 145 5.16 12.13 5.31
C ASN A 145 5.00 12.36 3.81
N LEU A 146 3.97 11.75 3.22
CA LEU A 146 3.59 11.93 1.81
C LEU A 146 2.08 12.08 1.70
N MET A 147 1.62 13.17 1.07
CA MET A 147 0.21 13.38 0.74
C MET A 147 0.04 13.68 -0.75
N LEU A 148 -0.68 12.81 -1.44
CA LEU A 148 -1.04 12.95 -2.85
C LEU A 148 -2.55 13.16 -2.94
N ALA A 149 -3.02 14.23 -3.57
CA ALA A 149 -4.44 14.46 -3.75
C ALA A 149 -4.80 14.95 -5.14
N THR A 150 -5.93 14.47 -5.68
CA THR A 150 -6.50 15.01 -6.91
C THR A 150 -8.03 15.01 -6.92
N SER A 151 -8.63 16.08 -7.44
CA SER A 151 -10.08 16.14 -7.63
C SER A 151 -10.52 15.48 -8.94
N ASN A 152 -9.81 15.70 -10.03
CA ASN A 152 -10.10 15.12 -11.34
C ASN A 152 -8.80 14.63 -11.98
N GLY A 153 -8.54 13.34 -11.85
CA GLY A 153 -7.33 12.71 -12.31
C GLY A 153 -7.05 11.42 -11.56
N ALA A 154 -6.22 10.56 -12.13
CA ALA A 154 -5.72 9.38 -11.43
C ALA A 154 -4.50 9.75 -10.58
N ILE A 155 -4.30 9.03 -9.48
CA ILE A 155 -3.04 9.01 -8.74
C ILE A 155 -2.33 7.72 -9.11
N SER A 156 -1.10 7.80 -9.60
CA SER A 156 -0.32 6.60 -9.93
C SER A 156 1.16 6.79 -9.64
N GLY A 157 1.79 5.81 -9.00
CA GLY A 157 3.25 5.85 -8.90
C GLY A 157 3.87 4.90 -7.90
N ASP A 158 5.19 5.02 -7.83
CA ASP A 158 6.06 4.19 -7.00
C ASP A 158 6.55 4.99 -5.79
N ILE A 159 6.35 4.46 -4.60
CA ILE A 159 6.77 5.08 -3.33
C ILE A 159 7.85 4.20 -2.72
N ASN A 160 9.03 4.76 -2.52
CA ASN A 160 10.15 4.09 -1.86
C ASN A 160 10.33 4.71 -0.47
N VAL A 161 9.93 3.98 0.56
CA VAL A 161 10.13 4.35 1.96
C VAL A 161 11.50 3.85 2.40
N MET A 162 12.26 4.70 3.06
CA MET A 162 13.57 4.38 3.60
C MET A 162 13.84 5.18 4.87
N SER A 163 14.86 4.76 5.60
CA SER A 163 15.38 5.46 6.76
C SER A 163 16.89 5.60 6.59
N SER A 164 17.39 6.83 6.42
CA SER A 164 18.82 7.07 6.24
C SER A 164 19.66 6.84 7.50
N ASP A 165 19.05 6.86 8.68
CA ASP A 165 19.70 6.55 9.96
C ASP A 165 19.55 5.06 10.36
N GLY A 166 18.77 4.28 9.61
CA GLY A 166 18.50 2.86 9.89
C GLY A 166 17.54 2.61 11.05
N LEU A 167 16.91 3.66 11.61
CA LEU A 167 15.91 3.50 12.66
C LEU A 167 14.54 3.22 12.05
N ALA A 168 13.82 2.28 12.66
CA ALA A 168 12.42 2.00 12.37
C ALA A 168 11.56 3.18 12.85
N ARG A 169 10.98 3.94 11.92
CA ARG A 169 10.04 5.02 12.25
C ARG A 169 8.74 4.83 11.47
N GLN A 170 7.66 5.31 12.07
CA GLN A 170 6.37 5.27 11.41
C GLN A 170 6.32 6.23 10.22
N THR A 171 5.90 5.70 9.06
CA THR A 171 5.73 6.47 7.83
C THR A 171 4.25 6.49 7.45
N THR A 172 3.67 7.68 7.41
CA THR A 172 2.28 7.92 7.05
C THR A 172 2.17 8.40 5.60
N LEU A 173 1.48 7.62 4.78
CA LEU A 173 1.23 7.88 3.36
C LEU A 173 -0.27 8.11 3.16
N VAL A 174 -0.63 9.20 2.48
CA VAL A 174 -2.03 9.58 2.24
C VAL A 174 -2.26 9.80 0.75
N ALA A 175 -3.26 9.14 0.18
CA ALA A 175 -3.69 9.31 -1.20
C ALA A 175 -5.20 9.58 -1.29
N GLN A 176 -5.59 10.73 -1.85
CA GLN A 176 -6.99 11.17 -1.91
C GLN A 176 -7.40 11.52 -3.33
N GLY A 177 -8.24 10.68 -3.94
CA GLY A 177 -8.92 10.95 -5.19
C GLY A 177 -10.37 11.42 -4.97
N PHE A 178 -10.94 12.11 -5.95
CA PHE A 178 -12.39 12.28 -6.05
C PHE A 178 -12.92 11.63 -7.33
N ASN A 179 -12.45 12.07 -8.51
CA ASN A 179 -12.74 11.46 -9.80
C ASN A 179 -11.47 10.88 -10.42
N GLY A 180 -11.22 9.60 -10.16
CA GLY A 180 -10.09 8.87 -10.70
C GLY A 180 -9.60 7.75 -9.79
N SER A 181 -8.85 6.85 -10.40
CA SER A 181 -8.30 5.67 -9.72
C SER A 181 -6.99 6.00 -8.99
N VAL A 182 -6.70 5.25 -7.94
CA VAL A 182 -5.45 5.34 -7.17
C VAL A 182 -4.68 4.04 -7.35
N ASN A 183 -3.50 4.10 -7.97
CA ASN A 183 -2.64 2.95 -8.26
C ASN A 183 -1.25 3.17 -7.66
N LEU A 184 -1.00 2.61 -6.47
CA LEU A 184 0.25 2.83 -5.74
C LEU A 184 1.03 1.54 -5.60
N LYS A 185 2.35 1.63 -5.79
CA LYS A 185 3.29 0.55 -5.46
C LYS A 185 4.26 1.04 -4.41
N ILE A 186 4.21 0.42 -3.25
CA ILE A 186 4.98 0.81 -2.07
C ILE A 186 6.08 -0.21 -1.86
N ASN A 187 7.32 0.30 -1.86
CA ASN A 187 8.51 -0.44 -1.47
C ASN A 187 8.97 0.11 -0.12
N ALA A 188 9.15 -0.76 0.87
CA ALA A 188 9.71 -0.39 2.16
C ALA A 188 10.54 -1.57 2.71
N PRO A 189 11.61 -1.29 3.46
CA PRO A 189 12.30 -2.27 4.28
C PRO A 189 11.36 -2.94 5.31
N PRO A 190 11.65 -4.18 5.75
CA PRO A 190 10.79 -4.95 6.64
C PRO A 190 10.63 -4.36 8.04
N ASP A 191 11.60 -3.55 8.48
CA ASP A 191 11.61 -2.88 9.79
C ASP A 191 10.76 -1.59 9.83
N GLN A 192 10.24 -1.12 8.69
CA GLN A 192 9.55 0.16 8.61
C GLN A 192 8.05 0.02 8.87
N HIS A 193 7.54 0.77 9.85
CA HIS A 193 6.11 0.79 10.17
C HIS A 193 5.34 1.68 9.18
N LEU A 194 4.50 1.07 8.35
CA LEU A 194 3.74 1.79 7.34
C LEU A 194 2.31 2.07 7.81
N ARG A 195 1.86 3.32 7.73
CA ARG A 195 0.45 3.70 7.75
C ARG A 195 0.03 4.23 6.39
N VAL A 196 -0.88 3.56 5.71
CA VAL A 196 -1.34 3.93 4.37
C VAL A 196 -2.83 4.24 4.42
N PHE A 197 -3.21 5.43 3.97
CA PHE A 197 -4.59 5.85 3.84
C PHE A 197 -4.87 6.20 2.39
N ALA A 198 -5.81 5.50 1.77
CA ALA A 198 -6.24 5.77 0.41
C ALA A 198 -7.77 5.88 0.32
N SER A 199 -8.24 6.94 -0.32
CA SER A 199 -9.69 7.15 -0.51
C SER A 199 -10.00 7.71 -1.89
N THR A 200 -11.06 7.25 -2.54
CA THR A 200 -11.62 7.87 -3.75
C THR A 200 -13.15 7.82 -3.78
N THR A 201 -13.79 8.78 -4.45
CA THR A 201 -15.26 8.78 -4.60
C THR A 201 -15.67 8.00 -5.84
N ASN A 202 -15.10 8.33 -7.00
CA ASN A 202 -15.42 7.75 -8.30
C ASN A 202 -14.15 7.20 -8.92
N GLY A 203 -13.79 5.98 -8.55
CA GLY A 203 -12.58 5.32 -9.02
C GLY A 203 -12.25 4.05 -8.27
N SER A 204 -11.34 3.27 -8.83
CA SER A 204 -10.85 2.06 -8.17
C SER A 204 -9.52 2.34 -7.47
N ILE A 205 -9.24 1.60 -6.41
CA ILE A 205 -7.97 1.67 -5.70
C ILE A 205 -7.24 0.33 -5.85
N ASN A 206 -5.98 0.39 -6.28
CA ASN A 206 -5.06 -0.73 -6.31
C ASN A 206 -3.78 -0.34 -5.57
N ILE A 207 -3.52 -1.00 -4.44
CA ILE A 207 -2.29 -0.80 -3.68
C ILE A 207 -1.47 -2.08 -3.69
N LYS A 208 -0.19 -1.93 -4.01
CA LYS A 208 0.83 -2.96 -3.86
C LYS A 208 1.72 -2.62 -2.68
N ILE A 209 1.84 -3.55 -1.73
CA ILE A 209 2.61 -3.38 -0.49
C ILE A 209 3.78 -4.35 -0.42
N PRO A 210 4.81 -4.10 0.41
CA PRO A 210 5.90 -5.05 0.63
C PRO A 210 5.38 -6.37 1.22
N SER A 211 6.01 -7.49 0.84
CA SER A 211 5.70 -8.84 1.35
C SER A 211 5.98 -9.00 2.86
N SER A 212 6.80 -8.11 3.41
CA SER A 212 7.15 -7.98 4.83
C SER A 212 6.15 -7.16 5.65
N PHE A 213 5.10 -6.61 5.02
CA PHE A 213 4.10 -5.85 5.77
C PHE A 213 3.33 -6.78 6.71
N GLU A 214 3.32 -6.43 7.99
CA GLU A 214 2.47 -7.04 8.99
C GLU A 214 1.72 -5.93 9.73
N GLY A 215 0.40 -6.00 9.76
CA GLY A 215 -0.40 -4.93 10.34
C GLY A 215 -1.89 -5.04 10.05
N ALA A 216 -2.65 -4.13 10.66
CA ALA A 216 -4.09 -4.09 10.52
C ALA A 216 -4.52 -3.53 9.16
N VAL A 217 -5.58 -4.09 8.59
CA VAL A 217 -6.11 -3.72 7.27
C VAL A 217 -7.60 -3.48 7.35
N MET A 218 -8.03 -2.34 6.81
CA MET A 218 -9.43 -1.98 6.62
C MET A 218 -9.66 -1.59 5.17
N MET A 219 -10.52 -2.33 4.48
CA MET A 219 -10.89 -2.08 3.09
C MET A 219 -12.40 -1.93 3.00
N SER A 220 -12.87 -0.94 2.26
CA SER A 220 -14.32 -0.73 2.11
C SER A 220 -14.68 -0.16 0.76
N THR A 221 -15.87 -0.53 0.28
CA THR A 221 -16.52 0.12 -0.84
C THR A 221 -18.03 0.26 -0.63
N THR A 222 -18.67 1.24 -1.25
CA THR A 222 -20.16 1.34 -1.22
C THR A 222 -20.75 0.59 -2.41
N TRP A 223 -20.23 0.87 -3.62
CA TRP A 223 -20.69 0.35 -4.90
C TRP A 223 -19.52 -0.22 -5.69
N GLY A 224 -19.04 -1.38 -5.28
CA GLY A 224 -17.92 -2.04 -5.94
C GLY A 224 -17.59 -3.38 -5.30
N SER A 225 -16.34 -3.79 -5.42
CA SER A 225 -15.84 -5.03 -4.81
C SER A 225 -14.58 -4.81 -3.99
N VAL A 226 -14.39 -5.62 -2.97
CA VAL A 226 -13.15 -5.72 -2.19
C VAL A 226 -12.40 -6.95 -2.67
N GLY A 227 -11.15 -6.77 -3.11
CA GLY A 227 -10.28 -7.83 -3.58
C GLY A 227 -8.96 -7.88 -2.82
N ILE A 228 -8.53 -9.08 -2.44
CA ILE A 228 -7.23 -9.33 -1.81
C ILE A 228 -6.55 -10.45 -2.60
N SER A 229 -5.25 -10.33 -2.87
CA SER A 229 -4.48 -11.38 -3.54
C SER A 229 -4.38 -12.65 -2.69
N GLU A 230 -4.27 -13.81 -3.34
CA GLU A 230 -4.26 -15.12 -2.65
C GLU A 230 -3.10 -15.24 -1.64
N THR A 231 -1.93 -14.77 -2.02
CA THR A 231 -0.72 -14.65 -1.17
C THR A 231 -0.93 -13.83 0.10
N ILE A 232 -1.77 -12.77 0.07
CA ILE A 232 -2.14 -12.02 1.27
C ILE A 232 -3.15 -12.82 2.09
N LYS A 233 -4.13 -13.46 1.44
CA LYS A 233 -5.17 -14.25 2.13
C LYS A 233 -4.55 -15.32 3.02
N ASP A 234 -3.48 -15.97 2.58
CA ASP A 234 -2.76 -16.98 3.35
C ASP A 234 -2.22 -16.46 4.70
N LYS A 235 -1.97 -15.15 4.80
CA LYS A 235 -1.48 -14.47 6.01
C LYS A 235 -2.54 -13.59 6.69
N LEU A 236 -3.76 -13.55 6.18
CA LEU A 236 -4.80 -12.63 6.62
C LEU A 236 -5.70 -13.27 7.68
N ALA A 237 -5.61 -12.79 8.92
CA ALA A 237 -6.62 -13.02 9.93
C ALA A 237 -7.80 -12.07 9.70
N THR A 238 -8.94 -12.59 9.25
CA THR A 238 -10.14 -11.77 9.00
C THR A 238 -11.00 -11.68 10.26
N PHE A 239 -11.31 -10.46 10.72
CA PHE A 239 -12.18 -10.23 11.87
C PHE A 239 -13.61 -9.86 11.47
N SER A 240 -13.78 -9.20 10.34
CA SER A 240 -15.09 -8.87 9.79
C SER A 240 -15.02 -8.84 8.28
N SER A 241 -15.99 -9.50 7.64
CA SER A 241 -16.17 -9.48 6.19
C SER A 241 -17.65 -9.33 5.91
N ALA A 242 -18.09 -8.10 5.65
CA ALA A 242 -19.39 -7.84 5.04
C ALA A 242 -19.19 -7.66 3.53
N SER A 243 -20.26 -7.76 2.74
CA SER A 243 -20.20 -7.83 1.27
C SER A 243 -19.24 -6.83 0.61
N ASN A 244 -19.13 -5.61 1.16
CA ASN A 244 -18.26 -4.57 0.64
C ASN A 244 -17.28 -3.99 1.68
N THR A 245 -17.07 -4.67 2.81
CA THR A 245 -16.13 -4.21 3.83
C THR A 245 -15.34 -5.38 4.39
N LEU A 246 -14.02 -5.22 4.44
CA LEU A 246 -13.11 -6.19 5.02
C LEU A 246 -12.30 -5.52 6.12
N ARG A 247 -12.26 -6.16 7.28
CA ARG A 247 -11.40 -5.81 8.40
C ARG A 247 -10.61 -7.04 8.80
N GLY A 248 -9.31 -6.91 8.83
CA GLY A 248 -8.43 -8.01 9.19
C GLY A 248 -7.04 -7.54 9.60
N PHE A 249 -6.15 -8.51 9.73
CA PHE A 249 -4.76 -8.31 10.07
C PHE A 249 -3.89 -9.21 9.21
N ILE A 250 -2.85 -8.66 8.61
CA ILE A 250 -1.85 -9.43 7.86
C ILE A 250 -0.72 -9.77 8.84
N GLY A 251 -0.42 -11.06 9.03
CA GLY A 251 0.60 -11.55 9.95
C GLY A 251 0.03 -12.05 11.29
N ASP A 252 0.90 -12.18 12.30
CA ASP A 252 0.52 -12.67 13.63
C ASP A 252 -0.01 -11.51 14.50
N TRP A 253 -1.32 -11.33 14.48
CA TRP A 253 -1.99 -10.28 15.23
C TRP A 253 -1.86 -10.43 16.76
N GLN A 254 -1.68 -11.66 17.26
CA GLN A 254 -1.54 -11.91 18.71
C GLN A 254 -0.14 -11.51 19.19
N ALA A 255 0.89 -11.89 18.42
CA ALA A 255 2.27 -11.49 18.72
C ALA A 255 2.47 -9.98 18.70
N GLN A 256 1.72 -9.26 17.86
CA GLN A 256 1.76 -7.80 17.80
C GLN A 256 0.84 -7.10 18.83
N GLY A 257 0.12 -7.84 19.68
CA GLY A 257 -0.79 -7.26 20.67
C GLY A 257 -1.98 -6.52 20.05
N PHE A 258 -2.38 -6.87 18.82
CA PHE A 258 -3.55 -6.28 18.20
C PHE A 258 -4.81 -6.72 18.95
N GLY A 259 -5.68 -5.77 19.30
CA GLY A 259 -6.92 -6.05 20.03
C GLY A 259 -6.73 -6.35 21.52
N THR A 260 -5.51 -6.41 22.04
CA THR A 260 -5.30 -6.41 23.49
C THR A 260 -5.52 -5.01 24.02
N THR A 261 -6.73 -4.73 24.53
CA THR A 261 -6.94 -3.58 25.40
C THR A 261 -6.05 -3.80 26.60
N ALA A 262 -4.91 -3.10 26.68
CA ALA A 262 -4.03 -3.14 27.85
C ALA A 262 -4.91 -3.01 29.09
N ASN A 263 -4.97 -4.09 29.87
CA ASN A 263 -5.96 -4.32 30.91
C ASN A 263 -6.22 -3.03 31.68
N SER A 264 -7.47 -2.55 31.65
CA SER A 264 -7.99 -1.68 32.70
C SER A 264 -7.82 -2.45 34.01
N THR A 265 -6.71 -2.22 34.70
CA THR A 265 -6.38 -2.82 36.00
C THR A 265 -7.22 -2.25 37.13
N ASN A 266 -8.27 -1.49 36.81
CA ASN A 266 -9.26 -0.99 37.75
C ASN A 266 -10.53 -1.85 37.66
N PRO A 267 -10.61 -2.98 38.41
CA PRO A 267 -11.78 -3.84 38.46
C PRO A 267 -13.01 -3.20 39.16
N ILE A 268 -13.00 -1.88 39.41
CA ILE A 268 -14.00 -1.19 40.24
C ILE A 268 -14.81 -0.17 39.42
N ASP A 269 -14.43 0.17 38.19
CA ASP A 269 -15.10 1.24 37.44
C ASP A 269 -16.22 0.68 36.53
N ASP A 270 -17.43 1.11 36.86
CA ASP A 270 -18.75 0.82 36.28
C ASP A 270 -18.83 0.10 34.91
N SER A 271 -19.41 -1.10 34.96
CA SER A 271 -19.73 -2.06 33.89
C SER A 271 -20.67 -1.56 32.78
N ASN A 272 -20.94 -0.25 32.66
CA ASN A 272 -22.00 0.29 31.81
C ASN A 272 -21.55 1.39 30.83
N SER A 273 -20.25 1.52 30.52
CA SER A 273 -19.85 2.35 29.38
C SER A 273 -19.89 1.53 28.06
N PRO A 274 -20.83 1.79 27.14
CA PRO A 274 -21.01 1.00 25.91
C PRO A 274 -19.96 1.29 24.82
N SER A 275 -18.79 1.82 25.17
CA SER A 275 -17.72 2.07 24.21
C SER A 275 -16.66 1.00 24.32
N GLN A 276 -16.98 -0.22 23.86
CA GLN A 276 -15.95 -1.18 23.46
C GLN A 276 -15.19 -0.51 22.30
N ASN A 277 -14.05 0.09 22.62
CA ASN A 277 -13.26 0.84 21.65
C ASN A 277 -12.84 -0.11 20.54
N ASP A 278 -13.16 0.25 19.30
CA ASP A 278 -12.78 -0.52 18.11
C ASP A 278 -11.25 -0.65 18.09
N PRO A 279 -10.68 -1.88 18.10
CA PRO A 279 -9.24 -2.06 18.14
C PRO A 279 -8.53 -1.45 16.92
N PHE A 280 -9.23 -1.29 15.80
CA PHE A 280 -8.68 -0.61 14.62
C PHE A 280 -8.45 0.88 14.83
N VAL A 281 -9.25 1.51 15.70
CA VAL A 281 -9.17 2.93 16.05
C VAL A 281 -8.01 3.18 17.01
N THR A 282 -7.83 2.30 17.99
CA THR A 282 -6.76 2.43 19.00
C THR A 282 -5.41 1.91 18.53
N TRP A 283 -5.35 1.26 17.36
CA TRP A 283 -4.13 0.68 16.82
C TRP A 283 -3.09 1.73 16.38
N THR A 284 -1.93 1.69 17.02
CA THR A 284 -0.81 2.61 16.76
C THR A 284 0.25 2.05 15.80
N GLY A 285 0.23 0.75 15.52
CA GLY A 285 1.19 0.07 14.65
C GLY A 285 0.99 0.31 13.15
N ALA A 286 1.48 -0.64 12.34
CA ALA A 286 1.33 -0.60 10.88
C ALA A 286 -0.13 -0.82 10.48
N PHE A 287 -0.63 0.00 9.55
CA PHE A 287 -2.05 0.10 9.25
C PHE A 287 -2.30 0.45 7.79
N ILE A 288 -3.29 -0.19 7.17
CA ILE A 288 -3.75 0.15 5.82
C ILE A 288 -5.25 0.38 5.86
N GLU A 289 -5.68 1.57 5.43
CA GLU A 289 -7.08 1.91 5.22
C GLU A 289 -7.32 2.31 3.77
N ILE A 290 -8.20 1.58 3.09
CA ILE A 290 -8.56 1.81 1.69
C ILE A 290 -10.08 1.93 1.58
N SER A 291 -10.57 3.02 0.98
CA SER A 291 -12.00 3.24 0.81
C SER A 291 -12.34 3.77 -0.58
N SER A 292 -13.34 3.19 -1.24
CA SER A 292 -13.92 3.76 -2.47
C SER A 292 -15.44 3.91 -2.34
N MET A 293 -16.05 4.97 -2.87
CA MET A 293 -17.52 5.02 -2.92
C MET A 293 -18.04 4.22 -4.12
N ASN A 294 -17.57 4.54 -5.32
CA ASN A 294 -17.98 3.96 -6.59
C ASN A 294 -16.77 3.35 -7.32
N GLY A 295 -16.38 2.15 -6.90
CA GLY A 295 -15.28 1.42 -7.50
C GLY A 295 -14.76 0.28 -6.64
N SER A 296 -13.85 -0.49 -7.21
CA SER A 296 -13.26 -1.63 -6.52
C SER A 296 -12.01 -1.23 -5.74
N VAL A 297 -11.77 -1.87 -4.61
CA VAL A 297 -10.56 -1.72 -3.81
C VAL A 297 -9.79 -3.03 -3.84
N SER A 298 -8.50 -2.97 -4.12
CA SER A 298 -7.63 -4.15 -4.25
C SER A 298 -6.31 -3.96 -3.54
N LEU A 299 -5.87 -5.00 -2.83
CA LEU A 299 -4.60 -5.06 -2.13
C LEU A 299 -3.81 -6.30 -2.57
N SER A 300 -2.54 -6.13 -2.88
CA SER A 300 -1.63 -7.22 -3.30
C SER A 300 -0.19 -6.94 -2.86
N TYR A 301 0.69 -7.94 -2.89
CA TYR A 301 2.11 -7.69 -2.67
C TYR A 301 2.80 -7.17 -3.93
N THR A 302 3.86 -6.39 -3.73
CA THR A 302 4.66 -5.79 -4.79
C THR A 302 5.36 -6.83 -5.68
N GLU A 303 5.74 -7.97 -5.10
CA GLU A 303 6.51 -9.04 -5.76
C GLU A 303 5.67 -9.90 -6.72
N GLU A 304 4.35 -9.98 -6.52
CA GLU A 304 3.44 -10.81 -7.34
C GLU A 304 3.41 -10.41 -8.83
N GLY A 305 3.72 -9.14 -9.11
CA GLY A 305 3.77 -8.62 -10.48
C GLY A 305 4.91 -9.20 -11.31
N VAL A 306 6.02 -9.62 -10.68
CA VAL A 306 7.20 -10.10 -11.39
C VAL A 306 6.96 -11.50 -11.95
N PHE A 307 6.36 -12.38 -11.14
CA PHE A 307 6.04 -13.75 -11.53
C PHE A 307 4.95 -13.81 -12.61
N SER A 308 3.90 -13.01 -12.48
CA SER A 308 2.82 -12.97 -13.48
C SER A 308 3.30 -12.48 -14.84
N ALA A 309 4.15 -11.45 -14.88
CA ALA A 309 4.76 -10.98 -16.13
C ALA A 309 5.65 -12.06 -16.78
N TYR A 310 6.46 -12.76 -15.98
CA TYR A 310 7.28 -13.87 -16.46
C TYR A 310 6.43 -15.02 -17.00
N LEU A 311 5.37 -15.41 -16.27
CA LEU A 311 4.47 -16.48 -16.68
C LEU A 311 3.72 -16.12 -17.97
N ALA A 312 3.29 -14.87 -18.14
CA ALA A 312 2.67 -14.40 -19.36
C ALA A 312 3.64 -14.42 -20.56
N GLN A 313 4.90 -13.98 -20.35
CA GLN A 313 5.94 -14.06 -21.38
C GLN A 313 6.26 -15.50 -21.76
N PHE A 314 6.40 -16.39 -20.76
CA PHE A 314 6.62 -17.81 -20.97
C PHE A 314 5.47 -18.45 -21.74
N THR A 315 4.22 -18.21 -21.33
CA THR A 315 3.03 -18.73 -22.01
C THR A 315 2.95 -18.26 -23.47
N LYS A 316 3.32 -16.99 -23.73
CA LYS A 316 3.39 -16.44 -25.08
C LYS A 316 4.49 -17.12 -25.91
N ALA A 317 5.65 -17.38 -25.33
CA ALA A 317 6.76 -18.08 -25.99
C ALA A 317 6.41 -19.54 -26.32
N VAL A 318 5.79 -20.27 -25.39
CA VAL A 318 5.34 -21.65 -25.62
C VAL A 318 4.26 -21.71 -26.70
N ARG A 319 3.33 -20.74 -26.73
CA ARG A 319 2.32 -20.65 -27.80
C ARG A 319 2.99 -20.44 -29.17
N GLY A 320 3.91 -19.49 -29.29
CA GLY A 320 4.64 -19.25 -30.54
C GLY A 320 5.46 -20.45 -31.01
N PHE A 321 6.05 -21.21 -30.08
CA PHE A 321 6.74 -22.45 -30.41
C PHE A 321 5.79 -23.53 -30.94
N LYS A 322 4.62 -23.69 -30.33
CA LYS A 322 3.60 -24.65 -30.79
C LYS A 322 3.11 -24.33 -32.20
N ASP A 323 2.92 -23.05 -32.51
CA ASP A 323 2.43 -22.61 -33.82
C ASP A 323 3.49 -22.81 -34.92
N ASN A 324 4.78 -22.62 -34.61
CA ASN A 324 5.88 -22.87 -35.56
C ASN A 324 6.24 -24.35 -35.72
N TRP A 325 6.07 -25.17 -34.68
CA TRP A 325 6.42 -26.59 -34.75
C TRP A 325 5.35 -27.41 -35.48
N LEU A 326 4.07 -27.06 -35.32
CA LEU A 326 2.96 -27.81 -35.94
C LEU A 326 2.46 -27.20 -37.27
N GLY A 327 2.92 -25.99 -37.63
CA GLY A 327 2.52 -25.26 -38.85
C GLY A 327 3.31 -25.60 -40.12
N GLY A 328 4.10 -26.68 -40.13
CA GLY A 328 4.87 -27.15 -41.29
C GLY A 328 4.04 -27.99 -42.26
N ALA A 329 2.90 -27.49 -42.75
CA ALA A 329 2.15 -28.12 -43.83
C ALA A 329 1.50 -27.08 -44.77
N GLY A 330 2.24 -26.75 -45.83
CA GLY A 330 1.64 -26.39 -47.12
C GLY A 330 1.08 -24.97 -47.27
N GLN A 331 1.95 -23.95 -47.28
CA GLN A 331 1.59 -22.69 -47.95
C GLN A 331 1.87 -22.83 -49.46
N SER A 332 0.91 -23.41 -50.17
CA SER A 332 0.84 -23.44 -51.63
C SER A 332 0.74 -22.01 -52.15
N GLY A 333 1.63 -21.67 -53.08
CA GLY A 333 1.68 -20.35 -53.72
C GLY A 333 0.36 -20.01 -54.40
N ASN A 334 -0.10 -18.78 -54.18
CA ASN A 334 -1.07 -18.14 -55.07
C ASN A 334 -0.62 -16.70 -55.31
N THR A 335 0.23 -16.56 -56.32
CA THR A 335 0.50 -15.30 -57.01
C THR A 335 -0.75 -14.91 -57.81
N GLY A 336 -1.56 -14.00 -57.27
CA GLY A 336 -2.77 -13.49 -57.90
C GLY A 336 -2.83 -11.97 -57.85
N SER A 337 -2.31 -11.36 -58.92
CA SER A 337 -2.66 -10.06 -59.51
C SER A 337 -3.71 -9.15 -58.84
N GLY A 338 -3.29 -7.90 -58.59
CA GLY A 338 -3.91 -6.71 -59.19
C GLY A 338 -5.22 -6.17 -58.58
N ALA A 339 -5.15 -5.00 -57.95
CA ALA A 339 -6.13 -3.93 -58.14
C ALA A 339 -5.66 -2.60 -57.50
N SER A 340 -5.66 -1.59 -58.37
CA SER A 340 -5.55 -0.13 -58.29
C SER A 340 -5.76 0.64 -56.96
N PRO A 341 -5.16 1.84 -56.87
CA PRO A 341 -5.41 2.80 -55.80
C PRO A 341 -6.69 3.61 -56.07
N THR A 342 -7.63 3.63 -55.13
CA THR A 342 -8.74 4.58 -55.14
C THR A 342 -8.40 5.79 -54.27
N ALA A 343 -8.22 6.91 -54.94
CA ALA A 343 -8.28 8.25 -54.40
C ALA A 343 -9.73 8.68 -54.10
N SER A 344 -9.86 9.82 -53.42
CA SER A 344 -11.08 10.56 -53.06
C SER A 344 -11.85 9.98 -51.86
N SER A 345 -12.11 10.77 -50.82
CA SER A 345 -13.14 11.80 -50.87
C SER A 345 -12.95 12.84 -49.76
N ALA A 346 -12.91 14.10 -50.19
CA ALA A 346 -13.13 15.27 -49.36
C ALA A 346 -14.62 15.48 -49.12
N GLY A 347 -14.99 15.85 -47.90
CA GLY A 347 -16.31 16.31 -47.49
C GLY A 347 -16.33 16.33 -45.96
N GLY A 348 -16.19 17.46 -45.27
CA GLY A 348 -16.95 18.68 -45.44
C GLY A 348 -18.17 18.60 -44.53
N ARG A 349 -18.16 19.35 -43.41
CA ARG A 349 -19.31 20.14 -42.94
C ARG A 349 -19.01 20.91 -41.66
N TYR A 350 -19.13 22.22 -41.82
CA TYR A 350 -19.41 23.20 -40.80
C TYR A 350 -20.56 22.77 -39.88
N SER A 351 -20.41 23.04 -38.58
CA SER A 351 -21.52 23.54 -37.76
C SER A 351 -20.98 24.66 -36.87
N LYS A 352 -21.22 25.89 -37.34
CA LYS A 352 -21.29 27.10 -36.54
C LYS A 352 -22.72 27.21 -36.02
N ASN A 353 -22.85 27.83 -34.84
CA ASN A 353 -23.92 28.70 -34.35
C ASN A 353 -24.50 28.27 -32.98
N PRO A 354 -25.13 29.19 -32.22
CA PRO A 354 -24.47 30.28 -31.51
C PRO A 354 -25.10 30.47 -30.10
N ALA A 355 -24.70 31.56 -29.43
CA ALA A 355 -25.32 32.20 -28.27
C ALA A 355 -25.12 31.52 -26.91
#